data_AF-A0A8H6ALU7-F1
#
_entry.id   AF-A0A8H6ALU7-F1
#
_cell.length_a   1.000
_cell.length_b   1.000
_cell.length_c   1.000
_cell.angle_alpha   90.00
_cell.angle_beta   90.00
_cell.angle_gamma   90.00
#
_symmetry.space_group_name_H-M   'P 1'
#
loop_
_entity.id
_entity.type
_entity.pdbx_description
1 polymer ?
#
loop_
_entity_poly.entity_id
_entity_poly.type
_entity_poly.pdbx_seq_one_letter_code
_entity_poly.pdbx_strand_id
1 'polypeptide(L)'
;MDLYTGFDLVPRLPESIEDQKSWECFIQAVKEHYQNDDLVEAKQNCITVKVDRGLVLPFEGHELLRFCSEISVRHAEGVENHLNTITRIAEKHFGSRANVYDLRKSFEQPGEPNASAGIDSDMPKNHSQTVKDSEIFSIEQVPGK
;
A
#
# COMPACT_ATOMS: atom_id res chain seq x y z
N MET A 1 12.22 9.45 13.15
CA MET A 1 11.74 8.07 13.07
C MET A 1 10.81 8.06 11.89
N ASP A 2 11.32 7.57 10.77
CA ASP A 2 10.63 7.63 9.49
C ASP A 2 9.57 6.53 9.47
N LEU A 3 8.32 6.95 9.50
CA LEU A 3 7.15 6.07 9.49
C LEU A 3 6.67 5.94 8.06
N TYR A 4 6.33 4.75 7.60
CA TYR A 4 5.66 4.61 6.32
C TYR A 4 4.17 4.76 6.58
N THR A 5 3.59 5.91 6.24
CA THR A 5 2.17 6.15 6.47
C THR A 5 1.41 6.26 5.15
N GLY A 6 0.29 5.55 5.09
CA GLY A 6 -0.74 5.73 4.06
C GLY A 6 -2.03 6.22 4.71
N PHE A 7 -3.04 6.49 3.91
CA PHE A 7 -4.36 6.84 4.42
C PHE A 7 -5.49 6.33 3.54
N ASP A 8 -6.60 6.03 4.19
CA ASP A 8 -7.90 5.80 3.55
C ASP A 8 -8.80 7.02 3.78
N LEU A 9 -9.63 7.37 2.80
CA LEU A 9 -10.70 8.36 3.00
C LEU A 9 -12.00 7.64 3.35
N VAL A 10 -12.44 7.77 4.60
CA VAL A 10 -13.63 7.10 5.14
C VAL A 10 -14.55 8.12 5.83
N PRO A 11 -15.80 8.32 5.33
CA PRO A 11 -16.35 7.74 4.11
C PRO A 11 -15.62 8.24 2.86
N ARG A 12 -15.73 7.47 1.75
CA ARG A 12 -15.21 7.90 0.45
C ARG A 12 -15.76 9.27 0.10
N LEU A 13 -14.95 10.10 -0.56
CA LEU A 13 -15.40 11.41 -1.03
C LEU A 13 -16.57 11.20 -2.00
N PRO A 14 -17.79 11.64 -1.64
CA PRO A 14 -18.89 11.66 -2.59
C PRO A 14 -18.63 12.74 -3.64
N GLU A 15 -19.35 12.69 -4.76
CA GLU A 15 -19.32 13.72 -5.81
C GLU A 15 -20.00 15.04 -5.37
N SER A 16 -20.00 15.34 -4.06
CA SER A 16 -20.52 16.60 -3.55
C SER A 16 -19.58 17.75 -3.93
N ILE A 17 -20.15 18.92 -4.20
CA ILE A 17 -19.38 20.11 -4.57
C ILE A 17 -18.39 20.52 -3.47
N GLU A 18 -18.73 20.29 -2.19
CA GLU A 18 -17.86 20.62 -1.06
C GLU A 18 -16.67 19.67 -0.94
N ASP A 19 -16.90 18.38 -1.15
CA ASP A 19 -15.86 17.35 -1.11
C ASP A 19 -14.92 17.48 -2.31
N GLN A 20 -15.45 17.81 -3.50
CA GLN A 20 -14.65 18.10 -4.68
C GLN A 20 -13.74 19.32 -4.47
N LYS A 21 -14.28 20.43 -3.91
CA LYS A 21 -13.46 21.60 -3.57
C LYS A 21 -12.39 21.28 -2.52
N SER A 22 -12.72 20.48 -1.52
CA SER A 22 -11.77 20.06 -0.49
C SER A 22 -10.64 19.23 -1.09
N TRP A 23 -10.97 18.35 -2.04
CA TRP A 23 -10.01 17.58 -2.82
C TRP A 23 -9.13 18.46 -3.71
N GLU A 24 -9.71 19.40 -4.45
CA GLU A 24 -8.95 20.36 -5.27
C GLU A 24 -7.96 21.17 -4.43
N CYS A 25 -8.39 21.67 -3.26
CA CYS A 25 -7.53 22.36 -2.31
C CYS A 25 -6.40 21.46 -1.79
N PHE A 26 -6.70 20.20 -1.52
CA PHE A 26 -5.70 19.21 -1.10
C PHE A 26 -4.66 18.96 -2.21
N ILE A 27 -5.10 18.71 -3.45
CA ILE A 27 -4.22 18.53 -4.61
C ILE A 27 -3.35 19.76 -4.84
N GLN A 28 -3.93 20.95 -4.72
CA GLN A 28 -3.20 22.20 -4.86
C GLN A 28 -2.13 22.35 -3.77
N ALA A 29 -2.44 22.03 -2.51
CA ALA A 29 -1.47 22.05 -1.43
C ALA A 29 -0.31 21.07 -1.65
N VAL A 30 -0.59 19.87 -2.19
CA VAL A 30 0.46 18.90 -2.56
C VAL A 30 1.34 19.45 -3.69
N LYS A 31 0.74 20.03 -4.75
CA LYS A 31 1.49 20.64 -5.86
C LYS A 31 2.40 21.77 -5.39
N GLU A 32 1.89 22.66 -4.55
CA GLU A 32 2.66 23.79 -4.01
C GLU A 32 3.82 23.32 -3.13
N HIS A 33 3.61 22.27 -2.33
CA HIS A 33 4.66 21.70 -1.49
C HIS A 33 5.82 21.14 -2.32
N TYR A 34 5.51 20.45 -3.43
CA TYR A 34 6.50 19.77 -4.26
C TYR A 34 6.85 20.50 -5.56
N GLN A 35 6.49 21.77 -5.71
CA GLN A 35 6.71 22.53 -6.94
C GLN A 35 8.19 22.62 -7.38
N ASN A 36 9.12 22.44 -6.44
CA ASN A 36 10.57 22.47 -6.67
C ASN A 36 11.22 21.09 -6.45
N ASP A 37 10.43 20.03 -6.33
CA ASP A 37 10.93 18.67 -6.10
C ASP A 37 10.96 17.89 -7.41
N ASP A 38 12.15 17.62 -7.92
CA ASP A 38 12.35 16.89 -9.19
C ASP A 38 11.85 15.44 -9.13
N LEU A 39 11.65 14.89 -7.93
CA LEU A 39 11.16 13.53 -7.70
C LEU A 39 9.64 13.44 -7.73
N VAL A 40 8.92 14.56 -7.69
CA VAL A 40 7.46 14.58 -7.75
C VAL A 40 7.01 15.24 -9.04
N GLU A 41 6.19 14.53 -9.81
CA GLU A 41 5.72 15.00 -11.10
C GLU A 41 4.20 15.08 -11.12
N ALA A 42 3.68 16.26 -11.45
CA ALA A 42 2.27 16.43 -11.80
C ALA A 42 2.08 16.10 -13.29
N LYS A 43 1.37 15.00 -13.55
CA LYS A 43 0.89 14.61 -14.88
C LYS A 43 -0.50 15.16 -15.13
N GLN A 44 -1.07 14.84 -16.29
CA GLN A 44 -2.35 15.38 -16.74
C GLN A 44 -3.53 15.07 -15.81
N ASN A 45 -3.49 13.91 -15.13
CA ASN A 45 -4.59 13.41 -14.29
C ASN A 45 -4.15 12.98 -12.87
N CYS A 46 -2.86 13.04 -12.55
CA CYS A 46 -2.36 12.60 -11.24
C CYS A 46 -1.03 13.26 -10.88
N ILE A 47 -0.68 13.19 -9.59
CA ILE A 47 0.69 13.38 -9.11
C ILE A 47 1.33 12.01 -8.93
N THR A 48 2.56 11.85 -9.40
CA THR A 48 3.35 10.62 -9.23
C THR A 48 4.70 10.93 -8.61
N VAL A 49 5.14 10.08 -7.68
CA VAL A 49 6.48 10.18 -7.09
C VAL A 49 7.42 9.24 -7.87
N LYS A 50 8.44 9.79 -8.55
CA LYS A 50 9.32 9.05 -9.50
C LYS A 50 10.10 7.91 -8.87
N VAL A 51 10.36 7.97 -7.56
CA VAL A 51 11.11 6.96 -6.82
C VAL A 51 10.33 5.66 -6.60
N ASP A 52 9.00 5.66 -6.74
CA ASP A 52 8.18 4.45 -6.64
C ASP A 52 6.98 4.49 -7.62
N ARG A 53 6.87 3.46 -8.48
CA ARG A 53 5.82 3.40 -9.51
C ARG A 53 4.40 3.25 -8.95
N GLY A 54 4.24 2.92 -7.67
CA GLY A 54 2.96 2.73 -7.01
C GLY A 54 2.40 3.99 -6.32
N LEU A 55 3.20 5.04 -6.17
CA LEU A 55 2.76 6.28 -5.52
C LEU A 55 2.08 7.22 -6.51
N VAL A 56 0.77 7.01 -6.67
CA VAL A 56 -0.11 7.79 -7.55
C VAL A 56 -1.20 8.47 -6.73
N LEU A 57 -1.36 9.77 -6.94
CA LEU A 57 -2.41 10.57 -6.35
C LEU A 57 -3.28 11.18 -7.46
N PRO A 58 -4.52 10.68 -7.68
CA PRO A 58 -5.39 11.15 -8.75
C PRO A 58 -5.90 12.56 -8.48
N PHE A 59 -6.19 13.33 -9.54
CA PHE A 59 -6.87 14.63 -9.39
C PHE A 59 -8.36 14.50 -9.11
N GLU A 60 -8.95 13.34 -9.34
CA GLU A 60 -10.33 13.04 -9.02
C GLU A 60 -10.39 12.25 -7.70
N GLY A 61 -10.91 12.89 -6.65
CA GLY A 61 -10.87 12.33 -5.29
C GLY A 61 -11.74 11.10 -5.09
N HIS A 62 -12.77 10.92 -5.92
CA HIS A 62 -13.63 9.75 -5.89
C HIS A 62 -12.93 8.49 -6.46
N GLU A 63 -11.85 8.66 -7.24
CA GLU A 63 -11.01 7.56 -7.71
C GLU A 63 -10.05 7.06 -6.62
N LEU A 64 -9.72 7.89 -5.62
CA LEU A 64 -8.83 7.50 -4.54
C LEU A 64 -9.58 6.68 -3.50
N LEU A 65 -9.35 5.37 -3.51
CA LEU A 65 -9.85 4.46 -2.47
C LEU A 65 -8.91 4.37 -1.27
N ARG A 66 -7.61 4.34 -1.55
CA ARG A 66 -6.53 4.15 -0.60
C ARG A 66 -5.28 4.78 -1.19
N PHE A 67 -4.63 5.67 -0.44
CA PHE A 67 -3.33 6.19 -0.84
C PHE A 67 -2.23 5.31 -0.25
N CYS A 68 -1.40 4.75 -1.13
CA CYS A 68 -0.29 3.86 -0.80
C CYS A 68 -0.76 2.59 -0.05
N SER A 69 -1.14 1.56 -0.81
CA SER A 69 -1.58 0.27 -0.27
C SER A 69 -0.44 -0.71 -0.01
N GLU A 70 0.65 -0.59 -0.75
CA GLU A 70 1.83 -1.45 -0.67
C GLU A 70 3.04 -0.64 -1.12
N ILE A 71 4.11 -0.69 -0.35
CA ILE A 71 5.41 -0.15 -0.76
C ILE A 71 6.30 -1.35 -0.98
N SER A 72 6.98 -1.40 -2.12
CA SER A 72 8.04 -2.38 -2.29
C SER A 72 9.19 -2.00 -1.36
N VAL A 73 9.49 -2.83 -0.35
CA VAL A 73 10.58 -2.60 0.62
C VAL A 73 11.93 -2.31 -0.07
N ARG A 74 12.11 -2.76 -1.32
CA ARG A 74 13.31 -2.50 -2.13
C ARG A 74 13.45 -1.05 -2.63
N HIS A 75 12.38 -0.26 -2.65
CA HIS A 75 12.34 1.13 -3.11
C HIS A 75 11.91 2.11 -2.00
N ALA A 76 11.93 1.65 -0.75
CA ALA A 76 11.39 2.38 0.38
C ALA A 76 12.31 3.54 0.85
N GLU A 77 13.60 3.47 0.53
CA GLU A 77 14.59 4.49 0.88
C GLU A 77 14.32 5.79 0.11
N GLY A 78 13.96 6.85 0.84
CA GLY A 78 13.67 8.18 0.28
C GLY A 78 12.19 8.49 -0.01
N VAL A 79 11.29 7.49 -0.02
CA VAL A 79 9.83 7.74 -0.18
C VAL A 79 9.12 8.05 1.14
N GLU A 80 9.72 7.70 2.28
CA GLU A 80 9.15 7.89 3.62
C GLU A 80 8.68 9.32 3.87
N ASN A 81 9.54 10.30 3.53
CA ASN A 81 9.22 11.71 3.70
C ASN A 81 8.08 12.16 2.80
N HIS A 82 8.01 11.62 1.57
CA HIS A 82 6.95 11.96 0.63
C HIS A 82 5.60 11.48 1.15
N LEU A 83 5.56 10.23 1.60
CA LEU A 83 4.37 9.60 2.16
C LEU A 83 3.90 10.31 3.42
N ASN A 84 4.78 10.52 4.38
CA ASN A 84 4.43 11.23 5.62
C ASN A 84 3.92 12.65 5.35
N THR A 85 4.52 13.35 4.40
CA THR A 85 4.12 14.71 4.06
C THR A 85 2.76 14.74 3.39
N ILE A 86 2.52 13.88 2.39
CA ILE A 86 1.22 13.79 1.71
C ILE A 86 0.12 13.38 2.71
N THR A 87 0.40 12.40 3.56
CA THR A 87 -0.53 11.97 4.63
C THR A 87 -0.84 13.11 5.59
N ARG A 88 0.15 13.90 6.03
CA ARG A 88 -0.07 15.08 6.89
C ARG A 88 -0.90 16.16 6.22
N ILE A 89 -0.69 16.40 4.93
CA ILE A 89 -1.52 17.34 4.16
C ILE A 89 -2.96 16.80 4.10
N ALA A 90 -3.15 15.50 3.90
CA ALA A 90 -4.48 14.88 3.91
C ALA A 90 -5.17 15.01 5.27
N GLU A 91 -4.48 14.74 6.38
CA GLU A 91 -5.01 14.94 7.74
C GLU A 91 -5.44 16.38 7.98
N LYS A 92 -4.66 17.36 7.51
CA LYS A 92 -5.01 18.78 7.65
C LYS A 92 -6.26 19.16 6.87
N HIS A 93 -6.49 18.56 5.70
CA HIS A 93 -7.62 18.88 4.82
C HIS A 93 -8.89 18.10 5.15
N PHE A 94 -8.77 16.83 5.54
CA PHE A 94 -9.90 15.92 5.73
C PHE A 94 -10.13 15.54 7.20
N GLY A 95 -9.21 15.91 8.10
CA GLY A 95 -9.31 15.65 9.53
C GLY A 95 -9.52 14.16 9.81
N SER A 96 -10.55 13.85 10.59
CA SER A 96 -10.90 12.48 10.98
C SER A 96 -11.33 11.58 9.83
N ARG A 97 -11.60 12.12 8.63
CA ARG A 97 -11.93 11.29 7.45
C ARG A 97 -10.69 10.66 6.84
N ALA A 98 -9.51 11.24 7.03
CA ALA A 98 -8.24 10.63 6.64
C ALA A 98 -7.82 9.61 7.71
N ASN A 99 -8.16 8.35 7.48
CA ASN A 99 -7.78 7.26 8.35
C ASN A 99 -6.33 6.84 8.06
N VAL A 100 -5.39 7.38 8.84
CA VAL A 100 -3.96 7.12 8.70
C VAL A 100 -3.59 5.77 9.30
N TYR A 101 -2.79 5.01 8.57
CA TYR A 101 -2.27 3.72 9.03
C TYR A 101 -0.76 3.62 8.81
N ASP A 102 -0.12 2.85 9.70
CA ASP A 102 1.30 2.53 9.60
C ASP A 102 1.49 1.30 8.70
N LEU A 103 2.11 1.52 7.55
CA LEU A 103 2.43 0.49 6.57
C LEU A 103 3.45 -0.51 7.13
N ARG A 104 4.29 -0.15 8.11
CA ARG A 104 5.27 -1.09 8.70
C ARG A 104 4.60 -2.28 9.37
N LYS A 105 3.42 -2.07 9.96
CA LYS A 105 2.61 -3.12 10.59
C LYS A 105 1.94 -4.04 9.57
N SER A 106 1.81 -3.60 8.32
CA SER A 106 1.23 -4.41 7.24
C SER A 106 2.24 -5.40 6.63
N PHE A 107 3.54 -5.22 6.90
CA PHE A 107 4.61 -6.11 6.45
C PHE A 107 5.00 -7.20 7.46
N GLU A 108 4.40 -7.21 8.66
CA GLU A 108 4.50 -8.38 9.55
C GLU A 108 3.69 -9.52 8.93
N GLN A 109 4.35 -10.34 8.11
CA GLN A 109 3.80 -11.64 7.75
C GLN A 109 3.61 -12.47 9.02
N PRO A 110 2.45 -13.15 9.23
CA PRO A 110 2.33 -14.15 10.27
C PRO A 110 3.15 -15.36 9.81
N GLY A 111 4.40 -15.44 10.26
CA GLY A 111 5.35 -16.48 9.89
C GLY A 111 6.19 -16.94 11.07
N GLU A 112 5.68 -17.99 11.70
CA GLU A 112 6.34 -18.98 12.56
C GLU A 112 6.33 -18.78 14.09
N PRO A 113 5.74 -19.75 14.84
CA PRO A 113 5.93 -19.82 16.28
C PRO A 113 7.40 -20.11 16.56
N ASN A 114 8.04 -19.25 17.35
CA ASN A 114 9.34 -19.53 17.94
C ASN A 114 9.22 -20.79 18.82
N ALA A 115 9.48 -21.95 18.25
CA ALA A 115 9.73 -23.17 18.98
C ALA A 115 11.10 -23.05 19.66
N SER A 116 11.13 -22.29 20.75
CA SER A 116 12.19 -22.40 21.74
C SER A 116 11.91 -23.63 22.60
N ALA A 117 12.32 -24.79 22.12
CA ALA A 117 12.59 -25.94 22.97
C ALA A 117 13.89 -26.57 22.47
N GLY A 118 14.98 -26.28 23.18
CA GLY A 118 16.22 -26.99 22.98
C GLY A 118 16.05 -28.45 23.41
N ILE A 119 16.47 -29.38 22.55
CA ILE A 119 17.22 -30.57 22.93
C ILE A 119 17.90 -31.17 21.70
N ASP A 120 19.22 -31.20 21.81
CA ASP A 120 20.19 -32.13 21.24
C ASP A 120 19.61 -33.49 20.83
N SER A 121 19.95 -33.97 19.62
CA SER A 121 20.43 -35.36 19.37
C SER A 121 20.49 -35.67 17.87
N ASP A 122 21.72 -35.97 17.43
CA ASP A 122 22.13 -37.00 16.47
C ASP A 122 21.45 -37.17 15.09
N MET A 123 22.29 -37.03 14.06
CA MET A 123 22.08 -37.50 12.69
C MET A 123 22.07 -39.05 12.64
N PRO A 124 21.33 -39.68 11.71
CA PRO A 124 22.08 -40.20 10.56
C PRO A 124 21.32 -40.12 9.21
N LYS A 125 22.13 -40.10 8.14
CA LYS A 125 21.77 -40.25 6.72
C LYS A 125 21.11 -41.60 6.48
N ASN A 126 20.09 -41.66 5.61
CA ASN A 126 20.08 -42.57 4.46
C ASN A 126 18.95 -42.29 3.47
N HIS A 127 19.21 -42.72 2.24
CA HIS A 127 18.59 -42.42 0.96
C HIS A 127 17.30 -43.21 0.68
N SER A 128 16.36 -42.65 -0.09
CA SER A 128 15.76 -43.23 -1.32
C SER A 128 14.34 -42.72 -1.63
N GLN A 129 14.27 -41.90 -2.69
CA GLN A 129 13.40 -42.05 -3.87
C GLN A 129 11.98 -42.63 -3.69
N THR A 130 10.94 -41.85 -3.97
CA THR A 130 9.93 -42.22 -4.98
C THR A 130 9.08 -41.03 -5.46
N VAL A 131 9.01 -40.91 -6.78
CA VAL A 131 8.07 -40.11 -7.57
C VAL A 131 6.65 -40.66 -7.40
N LYS A 132 5.64 -39.77 -7.42
CA LYS A 132 4.22 -39.92 -7.81
C LYS A 132 3.43 -38.79 -7.14
N ASP A 133 2.45 -38.11 -7.72
CA ASP A 133 1.93 -37.97 -9.06
C ASP A 133 1.02 -36.72 -8.96
N SER A 134 0.89 -35.95 -10.03
CA SER A 134 0.10 -34.72 -10.04
C SER A 134 -1.39 -35.07 -10.12
N GLU A 135 -2.16 -34.89 -9.03
CA GLU A 135 -3.63 -34.86 -9.15
C GLU A 135 -4.13 -33.43 -9.34
N ILE A 136 -4.43 -33.17 -10.60
CA ILE A 136 -5.05 -31.99 -11.18
C ILE A 136 -6.54 -32.00 -10.82
N PHE A 137 -7.04 -30.87 -10.31
CA PHE A 137 -8.44 -30.62 -10.00
C PHE A 137 -9.36 -31.00 -11.17
N SER A 138 -10.31 -31.92 -10.91
CA SER A 138 -11.42 -32.21 -11.81
C SER A 138 -12.59 -31.27 -11.50
N ILE A 139 -12.98 -30.46 -12.49
CA ILE A 139 -14.16 -29.59 -12.42
C ILE A 139 -15.29 -30.32 -13.15
N GLU A 140 -16.27 -30.82 -12.40
CA GLU A 140 -17.48 -31.40 -12.97
C GLU A 140 -18.47 -30.27 -13.32
N GLN A 141 -18.88 -30.23 -14.59
CA GLN A 141 -19.85 -29.24 -15.09
C GLN A 141 -21.28 -29.62 -14.71
N VAL A 142 -22.03 -28.63 -14.21
CA VAL A 142 -23.46 -28.75 -13.87
C VAL A 142 -24.30 -28.62 -15.16
N PRO A 143 -25.24 -29.52 -15.47
CA PRO A 143 -26.13 -29.35 -16.61
C PRO A 143 -27.21 -28.30 -16.32
N GLY A 144 -27.27 -27.26 -17.16
CA GLY A 144 -28.36 -26.29 -17.21
C GLY A 144 -29.67 -26.92 -17.66
N LYS A 145 -30.76 -26.33 -17.19
CA LYS A 145 -32.15 -26.69 -17.47
C LYS A 145 -32.73 -25.74 -18.51
#